data_AF-A0A3M6U5V9-F1
#
_entry.id   AF-A0A3M6U5V9-F1
#
_cell.length_a   1.000
_cell.length_b   1.000
_cell.length_c   1.000
_cell.angle_alpha   90.00
_cell.angle_beta   90.00
_cell.angle_gamma   90.00
#
_symmetry.space_group_name_H-M   'P 1'
#
loop_
_entity.id
_entity.type
_entity.pdbx_description
1 polymer ?
#
loop_
_entity_poly.entity_id
_entity_poly.type
_entity_poly.pdbx_seq_one_letter_code
_entity_poly.pdbx_strand_id
1 'polypeptide(L)'
;MGRLEREALKKALGKEFKITIPRGDILVMKADLSETWYKVRKLRRWFDQWGLPSERKISQQKQVQSITDPANLVCEMIPFEFKKPGCHPEVREAEFGYVTGLN
;
A
#
# COMPACT_ATOMS: atom_id res chain seq x y z
N MET A 1 17.68 -22.02 6.49
CA MET A 1 18.83 -21.15 6.72
C MET A 1 19.15 -21.11 8.20
N GLY A 2 20.32 -21.61 8.56
CA GLY A 2 20.85 -21.57 9.92
C GLY A 2 21.23 -20.16 10.34
N ARG A 3 21.32 -19.92 11.66
CA ARG A 3 21.70 -18.63 12.24
C ARG A 3 23.07 -18.15 11.74
N LEU A 4 24.01 -19.08 11.60
CA LEU A 4 25.38 -18.84 11.14
C LEU A 4 25.45 -18.40 9.67
N GLU A 5 24.66 -19.02 8.78
CA GLU A 5 24.59 -18.64 7.36
C GLU A 5 24.06 -17.22 7.18
N ARG A 6 23.07 -16.83 8.00
CA ARG A 6 22.51 -15.47 7.99
C ARG A 6 23.51 -14.42 8.48
N GLU A 7 24.27 -14.73 9.52
CA GLU A 7 25.30 -13.83 10.04
C GLU A 7 26.45 -13.68 9.04
N ALA A 8 26.86 -14.76 8.37
CA ALA A 8 27.84 -14.72 7.29
C ALA A 8 27.35 -13.89 6.09
N LEU A 9 26.09 -14.05 5.66
CA LEU A 9 25.50 -13.25 4.59
C LEU A 9 25.35 -11.78 4.97
N LYS A 10 24.92 -11.46 6.18
CA LYS A 10 24.87 -10.06 6.67
C LYS A 10 26.25 -9.40 6.70
N LYS A 11 27.28 -10.17 7.05
CA LYS A 11 28.67 -9.71 7.09
C LYS A 11 29.24 -9.56 5.67
N ALA A 12 28.89 -10.46 4.75
CA ALA A 12 29.30 -10.44 3.35
C ALA A 12 28.61 -9.36 2.51
N LEU A 13 27.32 -9.09 2.77
CA LEU A 13 26.54 -8.02 2.15
C LEU A 13 26.95 -6.62 2.66
N GLY A 14 27.77 -6.55 3.72
CA GLY A 14 28.36 -5.32 4.23
C GLY A 14 27.34 -4.28 4.72
N LYS A 15 27.84 -3.16 5.22
CA LYS A 15 27.07 -1.97 5.64
C LYS A 15 26.26 -1.32 4.49
N GLU A 16 26.36 -1.84 3.27
CA GLU A 16 25.84 -1.23 2.03
C GLU A 16 24.45 -1.71 1.65
N PHE A 17 23.94 -2.81 2.22
CA PHE A 17 22.55 -3.21 2.02
C PHE A 17 21.58 -2.41 2.92
N LYS A 18 21.67 -1.07 2.84
CA LYS A 18 20.62 -0.17 3.34
C LYS A 18 19.52 -0.07 2.28
N ILE A 19 18.72 -1.12 2.14
CA ILE A 19 17.41 -0.95 1.51
C ILE A 19 16.54 -0.23 2.53
N THR A 20 16.51 1.09 2.46
CA THR A 20 15.44 1.87 3.07
C THR A 20 14.17 1.55 2.30
N ILE A 21 13.24 0.87 2.95
CA ILE A 21 11.87 0.69 2.45
C ILE A 21 11.15 2.02 2.71
N PRO A 22 10.77 2.80 1.68
CA PRO A 22 10.02 4.04 1.86
C PRO A 22 8.76 3.87 2.74
N ARG A 23 8.37 4.98 3.36
CA ARG A 23 7.18 5.04 4.20
C ARG A 23 5.94 4.73 3.35
N GLY A 24 5.07 3.85 3.84
CA GLY A 24 3.85 3.42 3.12
C GLY A 24 4.00 2.15 2.26
N ASP A 25 5.20 1.66 2.02
CA ASP A 25 5.44 0.56 1.06
C ASP A 25 4.77 -0.77 1.41
N ILE A 26 4.53 -1.09 2.69
CA ILE A 26 3.81 -2.34 3.02
C ILE A 26 2.36 -2.32 2.51
N LEU A 27 1.75 -1.14 2.43
CA LEU A 27 0.41 -0.97 1.87
C LEU A 27 0.44 -1.01 0.35
N VAL A 28 1.45 -0.38 -0.27
CA VAL A 28 1.69 -0.44 -1.72
C VAL A 28 1.96 -1.88 -2.15
N MET A 29 2.87 -2.58 -1.48
CA MET A 29 3.13 -4.02 -1.68
C MET A 29 1.86 -4.87 -1.54
N LYS A 30 0.93 -4.51 -0.65
CA LYS A 30 -0.34 -5.23 -0.56
C LYS A 30 -1.21 -5.00 -1.80
N ALA A 31 -1.28 -3.76 -2.28
CA ALA A 31 -2.01 -3.42 -3.49
C ALA A 31 -1.39 -4.12 -4.71
N ASP A 32 -0.07 -4.04 -4.86
CA ASP A 32 0.66 -4.59 -6.01
C ASP A 32 0.67 -6.11 -6.03
N LEU A 33 0.91 -6.76 -4.88
CA LEU A 33 0.97 -8.22 -4.82
C LEU A 33 -0.42 -8.86 -4.88
N SER A 34 -1.49 -8.10 -4.62
CA SER A 34 -2.85 -8.64 -4.50
C SER A 34 -2.94 -9.85 -3.54
N GLU A 35 -2.02 -9.93 -2.58
CA GLU A 35 -1.87 -11.07 -1.67
C GLU A 35 -2.58 -10.86 -0.33
N THR A 36 -2.84 -11.97 0.37
CA THR A 36 -3.45 -11.91 1.70
C THR A 36 -2.53 -11.20 2.70
N TRP A 37 -3.13 -10.52 3.67
CA TRP A 37 -2.40 -9.88 4.78
C TRP A 37 -1.48 -10.83 5.55
N TYR A 38 -1.81 -12.13 5.58
CA TYR A 38 -0.96 -13.15 6.21
C TYR A 38 0.39 -13.26 5.49
N LYS A 39 0.39 -13.36 4.15
CA LYS A 39 1.60 -13.44 3.33
C LYS A 39 2.42 -12.16 3.42
N VAL A 40 1.78 -10.98 3.35
CA VAL A 40 2.45 -9.68 3.51
C VAL A 40 3.14 -9.57 4.88
N ARG A 41 2.50 -10.04 5.97
CA ARG A 41 3.14 -10.10 7.30
C ARG A 41 4.31 -11.08 7.36
N LYS A 42 4.22 -12.22 6.67
CA LYS A 42 5.31 -13.20 6.59
C LYS A 42 6.53 -12.60 5.88
N LEU A 43 6.29 -11.88 4.77
CA LEU A 43 7.31 -11.13 4.04
C LEU A 43 7.94 -10.03 4.90
N ARG A 44 7.12 -9.26 5.61
CA ARG A 44 7.59 -8.25 6.57
C ARG A 44 8.51 -8.84 7.64
N ARG A 45 8.11 -9.96 8.25
CA ARG A 45 8.95 -10.68 9.23
C ARG A 45 10.25 -11.17 8.62
N TRP A 46 10.23 -11.55 7.35
CA TRP A 46 11.43 -11.94 6.63
C TRP A 46 12.35 -10.72 6.46
N PHE A 47 11.84 -9.56 6.02
CA PHE A 47 12.62 -8.30 5.96
C PHE A 47 13.20 -7.87 7.31
N ASP A 48 12.42 -7.96 8.40
CA ASP A 48 12.90 -7.68 9.76
C ASP A 48 14.09 -8.59 10.14
N GLN A 49 14.06 -9.87 9.73
CA GLN A 49 15.19 -10.81 9.95
C GLN A 49 16.46 -10.42 9.19
N TRP A 50 16.32 -9.72 8.06
CA TRP A 50 17.44 -9.21 7.27
C TRP A 50 17.93 -7.84 7.73
N GLY A 51 17.31 -7.23 8.74
CA GLY A 51 17.68 -5.90 9.20
C GLY A 51 17.17 -4.78 8.29
N LEU A 52 16.09 -5.04 7.55
CA LEU A 52 15.37 -4.06 6.75
C LEU A 52 14.14 -3.60 7.54
N PRO A 53 14.27 -2.57 8.40
CA PRO A 53 13.16 -2.13 9.23
C PRO A 53 12.05 -1.57 8.35
N SER A 54 10.84 -2.05 8.57
CA SER A 54 9.64 -1.55 7.93
C SER A 54 8.69 -0.96 8.98
N GLU A 55 8.00 0.11 8.64
CA GLU A 55 7.07 0.75 9.56
C GLU A 55 5.98 -0.20 10.06
N ARG A 56 5.48 0.07 11.27
CA ARG A 56 4.39 -0.71 11.84
C ARG A 56 3.11 -0.39 11.08
N LYS A 57 2.35 -1.43 10.74
CA LYS A 57 1.04 -1.34 10.07
C LYS A 57 0.11 -0.29 10.71
N ILE A 58 0.11 -0.18 12.04
CA ILE A 58 -0.75 0.77 12.77
C ILE A 58 -0.39 2.23 12.45
N SER A 59 0.89 2.55 12.36
CA SER A 59 1.35 3.90 11.99
C SER A 59 0.98 4.22 10.54
N GLN A 60 1.12 3.26 9.64
CA GLN A 60 0.73 3.40 8.23
C GLN A 60 -0.79 3.54 8.05
N GLN A 61 -1.59 2.78 8.81
CA GLN A 61 -3.05 2.89 8.77
C GLN A 61 -3.53 4.23 9.32
N LYS A 62 -2.91 4.75 10.39
CA LYS A 62 -3.21 6.10 10.90
C LYS A 62 -2.89 7.18 9.87
N GLN A 63 -1.81 7.01 9.11
CA GLN A 63 -1.45 7.94 8.04
C GLN A 63 -2.42 7.87 6.85
N VAL A 64 -2.83 6.67 6.42
CA VAL A 64 -3.89 6.55 5.42
C VAL A 64 -5.18 7.15 5.94
N GLN A 65 -5.58 6.87 7.18
CA GLN A 65 -6.77 7.46 7.79
C GLN A 65 -6.72 8.98 7.86
N SER A 66 -5.56 9.61 8.06
CA SER A 66 -5.45 11.07 7.98
C SER A 66 -5.63 11.61 6.55
N ILE A 67 -5.35 10.81 5.52
CA ILE A 67 -5.52 11.19 4.11
C ILE A 67 -6.96 10.90 3.64
N THR A 68 -7.55 9.78 4.04
CA THR A 68 -8.95 9.40 3.76
C THR A 68 -9.93 9.83 4.86
N ASP A 69 -9.56 10.80 5.68
CA ASP A 69 -10.52 11.44 6.58
C ASP A 69 -11.68 11.96 5.72
N PRO A 70 -12.95 11.64 6.02
CA PRO A 70 -14.10 12.17 5.30
C PRO A 70 -14.11 13.70 5.23
N ALA A 71 -13.44 14.40 6.15
CA ALA A 71 -13.24 15.85 6.05
C ALA A 71 -12.33 16.31 4.89
N ASN A 72 -11.50 15.41 4.35
CA ASN A 72 -10.57 15.65 3.23
C ASN A 72 -11.06 15.06 1.90
N LEU A 73 -12.25 14.43 1.90
CA LEU A 73 -12.90 13.89 0.71
C LEU A 73 -13.82 14.95 0.11
N VAL A 74 -13.55 15.32 -1.15
CA VAL A 74 -14.44 16.13 -1.96
C VAL A 74 -15.36 15.18 -2.71
N CYS A 75 -16.66 15.29 -2.48
CA CYS A 75 -17.68 14.57 -3.24
C CYS A 75 -18.30 15.50 -4.29
N GLU A 76 -18.26 15.09 -5.54
CA GLU A 76 -18.92 15.79 -6.65
C GLU A 76 -19.92 14.86 -7.33
N MET A 77 -21.01 15.44 -7.83
CA MET A 77 -21.96 14.74 -8.71
C MET A 77 -21.42 14.81 -10.13
N ILE A 78 -21.00 13.68 -10.68
CA ILE A 78 -20.41 13.61 -12.03
C ILE A 78 -21.33 12.81 -12.95
N PRO A 79 -21.59 13.27 -14.19
CA PRO A 79 -22.34 12.49 -15.16
C PRO A 79 -21.56 11.23 -15.53
N PHE A 80 -22.18 10.07 -15.29
CA PHE A 80 -21.66 8.75 -15.60
C PHE A 80 -22.48 8.11 -16.72
N GLU A 81 -21.85 7.86 -17.86
CA GLU A 81 -22.46 7.14 -18.97
C GLU A 81 -22.25 5.63 -18.77
N PHE A 82 -23.33 4.85 -18.87
CA PHE A 82 -23.21 3.40 -18.95
C PHE A 82 -24.00 2.85 -20.13
N LYS A 83 -23.41 1.84 -20.78
CA LYS A 83 -24.02 1.10 -21.88
C LYS A 83 -24.35 -0.30 -21.43
N LYS A 84 -25.65 -0.63 -21.43
CA LYS A 84 -26.10 -2.02 -21.33
C LYS A 84 -26.20 -2.62 -22.75
N PRO A 85 -25.80 -3.88 -22.97
CA PRO A 85 -25.95 -4.53 -24.26
C PRO A 85 -27.42 -4.49 -24.72
N GLY A 86 -27.67 -3.98 -25.93
CA GLY A 86 -29.02 -3.88 -26.50
C GLY A 86 -29.85 -2.66 -26.05
N CYS A 87 -29.30 -1.76 -25.23
CA CYS A 87 -29.96 -0.51 -24.83
C CYS A 87 -29.21 0.72 -25.38
N HIS A 88 -29.91 1.84 -25.51
CA HIS A 88 -29.27 3.13 -25.74
C HIS A 88 -28.43 3.54 -24.52
N PRO A 89 -27.29 4.23 -24.71
CA PRO A 89 -26.50 4.76 -23.60
C PRO A 89 -27.34 5.66 -22.70
N GLU A 90 -27.22 5.44 -21.39
CA GLU A 90 -27.86 6.24 -20.35
C GLU A 90 -26.78 7.05 -19.62
N VAL A 91 -27.04 8.35 -19.41
CA VAL A 91 -26.22 9.20 -18.54
C VAL A 91 -26.97 9.40 -17.23
N ARG A 92 -26.32 9.10 -16.11
CA ARG A 92 -26.85 9.35 -14.76
C ARG A 92 -25.82 10.08 -13.93
N GLU A 93 -26.27 10.96 -13.06
CA GLU A 93 -25.37 11.54 -12.06
C GLU A 93 -25.00 10.47 -11.04
N ALA A 94 -23.70 10.35 -10.76
CA ALA A 94 -23.16 9.47 -9.74
C ALA A 94 -22.31 10.29 -8.77
N GLU A 95 -22.38 9.92 -7.49
CA GLU A 95 -21.53 10.50 -6.47
C GLU A 95 -20.10 9.98 -6.65
N PHE A 96 -19.16 10.89 -6.86
CA PHE A 96 -17.75 10.59 -7.01
C PHE A 96 -16.94 11.32 -5.95
N GLY A 97 -16.33 10.55 -5.05
CA GLY A 97 -15.45 11.07 -4.00
C GLY A 97 -13.97 11.00 -4.41
N TYR A 98 -13.24 12.10 -4.26
CA TYR A 98 -11.80 12.16 -4.49
C TYR A 98 -11.08 12.98 -3.42
N VAL A 99 -9.78 12.77 -3.28
CA VAL A 99 -8.93 13.49 -2.32
C VAL A 99 -8.14 14.56 -3.07
N THR A 100 -8.29 15.83 -2.67
CA THR A 100 -7.51 16.96 -3.20
C THR A 100 -6.25 17.20 -2.39
N GLY A 101 -5.15 17.61 -3.03
CA GLY A 101 -3.94 18.09 -2.33
C GLY A 101 -2.87 17.04 -2.02
N LEU A 102 -2.83 15.93 -2.77
CA LEU A 102 -1.71 14.97 -2.73
C LEU A 102 -0.47 15.58 -3.43
N ASN A 103 0.30 16.38 -2.72
CA ASN A 103 1.65 16.82 -3.12
C ASN A 103 2.72 16.09 -2.29
#